data_AF-A0A0R3WWX4-F1
#
_entry.id   AF-A0A0R3WWX4-F1
#
_cell.length_a   1.000
_cell.length_b   1.000
_cell.length_c   1.000
_cell.angle_alpha   90.00
_cell.angle_beta   90.00
_cell.angle_gamma   90.00
#
_symmetry.space_group_name_H-M   'P 1'
#
loop_
_entity.id
_entity.type
_entity.pdbx_description
1 polymer ?
#
loop_
_entity_poly.entity_id
_entity_poly.type
_entity_poly.pdbx_seq_one_letter_code
_entity_poly.pdbx_strand_id
1 'polypeptide(L)'
;MLHNYMGPCLFQAGLKTYFEKFRYANARTKDLWTALETTGIDNVAEVMTLWTKQTGYPVISVRLVHAPDGTYSIGIKQQRFLADGSSSKGGSLFFVTSVSRFNRLCLL
;
A
#
# COMPACT_ATOMS: atom_id res chain seq x y z
N MET A 1 -2.83 -3.05 -5.32
CA MET A 1 -2.45 -2.56 -3.98
C MET A 1 -3.69 -2.11 -3.20
N LEU A 2 -4.37 -1.03 -3.58
CA LEU A 2 -5.50 -0.48 -2.81
C LEU A 2 -6.67 -1.46 -2.59
N HIS A 3 -7.02 -2.26 -3.60
CA HIS A 3 -7.99 -3.35 -3.46
C HIS A 3 -7.65 -4.33 -2.32
N ASN A 4 -6.37 -4.67 -2.16
CA ASN A 4 -5.93 -5.59 -1.09
C ASN A 4 -5.83 -4.89 0.26
N TYR A 5 -5.52 -3.59 0.28
CA TYR A 5 -5.55 -2.77 1.49
C TYR A 5 -6.97 -2.67 2.05
N MET A 6 -7.93 -2.39 1.17
CA MET A 6 -9.31 -2.17 1.55
C MET A 6 -10.12 -3.47 1.74
N GLY A 7 -9.65 -4.55 1.11
CA GLY A 7 -10.44 -5.76 0.96
C GLY A 7 -11.44 -5.64 -0.19
N PRO A 8 -11.81 -6.78 -0.81
CA PRO A 8 -12.60 -6.81 -2.03
C PRO A 8 -14.01 -6.21 -1.86
N CYS A 9 -14.69 -6.52 -0.76
CA CYS A 9 -16.07 -6.09 -0.55
C CYS A 9 -16.20 -4.56 -0.41
N LEU A 10 -15.35 -3.94 0.40
CA LEU A 10 -15.37 -2.49 0.63
C LEU A 10 -14.93 -1.74 -0.63
N PHE A 11 -13.89 -2.24 -1.31
CA PHE A 11 -13.44 -1.66 -2.57
C PHE A 11 -14.54 -1.66 -3.65
N GLN A 12 -15.23 -2.79 -3.82
CA GLN A 12 -16.34 -2.89 -4.78
C GLN A 12 -17.51 -1.98 -4.41
N ALA A 13 -17.90 -1.92 -3.13
CA ALA A 13 -18.94 -1.03 -2.65
C ALA A 13 -18.60 0.45 -2.95
N GLY A 14 -17.35 0.86 -2.71
CA GLY A 14 -16.92 2.24 -2.92
C GLY A 14 -16.85 2.62 -4.39
N LEU A 15 -16.44 1.68 -5.26
CA LEU A 15 -16.51 1.85 -6.70
C LEU A 15 -17.95 1.99 -7.20
N LYS A 16 -18.88 1.18 -6.67
CA LYS A 16 -20.30 1.29 -7.02
C LYS A 16 -20.82 2.69 -6.71
N THR A 17 -20.57 3.19 -5.49
CA THR A 17 -20.95 4.54 -5.08
C THR A 17 -20.32 5.61 -5.97
N TYR A 18 -19.04 5.46 -6.31
CA TYR A 18 -18.34 6.39 -7.21
C TYR A 18 -19.00 6.44 -8.59
N PHE A 19 -19.27 5.30 -9.21
CA PHE A 19 -19.87 5.24 -10.54
C PHE A 19 -21.31 5.76 -10.55
N GLU A 20 -22.11 5.46 -9.53
CA GLU A 20 -23.47 5.99 -9.41
C GLU A 20 -23.46 7.52 -9.30
N LYS A 21 -22.53 8.07 -8.52
CA LYS A 21 -22.42 9.53 -8.28
C LYS A 21 -21.92 10.32 -9.49
N PHE A 22 -20.96 9.78 -10.23
CA PHE A 22 -20.32 10.48 -11.37
C PHE A 22 -20.78 9.97 -12.74
N ARG A 23 -21.89 9.24 -12.80
CA ARG A 23 -22.43 8.71 -14.04
C ARG A 23 -22.73 9.85 -15.02
N TYR A 24 -22.17 9.76 -16.23
CA TYR A 24 -22.29 10.78 -17.29
C TYR A 24 -21.71 12.16 -16.93
N ALA A 25 -20.85 12.24 -15.91
CA ALA A 25 -20.18 13.46 -15.50
C ALA A 25 -18.65 13.30 -15.52
N ASN A 26 -17.94 14.39 -15.26
CA ASN A 26 -16.49 14.36 -15.07
C ASN A 26 -16.15 14.19 -13.60
N ALA A 27 -15.06 13.48 -13.33
CA ALA A 27 -14.55 13.26 -11.99
C ALA A 27 -13.04 13.54 -11.94
N ARG A 28 -12.55 13.93 -10.76
CA ARG A 28 -11.12 14.13 -10.47
C ARG A 28 -10.64 13.00 -9.56
N THR A 29 -9.33 12.81 -9.49
CA THR A 29 -8.70 11.77 -8.65
C THR A 29 -9.13 11.85 -7.17
N LYS A 30 -9.37 13.07 -6.65
CA LYS A 30 -9.87 13.27 -5.28
C LYS A 30 -11.25 12.68 -5.06
N ASP A 31 -12.11 12.75 -6.08
CA ASP A 31 -13.50 12.27 -5.99
C ASP A 31 -13.57 10.75 -5.83
N LEU A 32 -12.62 10.03 -6.44
CA LEU A 32 -12.46 8.59 -6.25
C LEU A 32 -12.09 8.25 -4.80
N TRP A 33 -11.13 8.97 -4.21
CA TRP A 33 -10.72 8.73 -2.82
C TRP A 33 -11.86 9.02 -1.85
N THR A 34 -12.57 10.13 -2.03
CA THR A 34 -13.74 10.45 -1.21
C THR A 34 -14.81 9.38 -1.30
N ALA A 35 -15.10 8.84 -2.50
CA ALA A 35 -16.07 7.76 -2.64
C ALA A 35 -15.62 6.45 -1.96
N LEU A 36 -14.33 6.12 -2.04
CA LEU A 36 -13.78 4.94 -1.37
C LEU A 36 -13.78 5.10 0.17
N GLU A 37 -13.50 6.28 0.71
CA GLU A 37 -13.51 6.55 2.15
C GLU A 37 -14.91 6.39 2.78
N THR A 38 -15.98 6.62 2.01
CA THR A 38 -17.36 6.39 2.51
C THR A 38 -17.67 4.94 2.86
N THR A 39 -16.81 3.98 2.48
CA THR A 39 -17.00 2.56 2.79
C THR A 39 -16.42 2.12 4.14
N GLY A 40 -15.92 3.07 4.94
CA GLY A 40 -15.45 2.80 6.31
C GLY A 40 -13.95 2.54 6.43
N ILE A 41 -13.16 2.99 5.46
CA ILE A 41 -11.69 3.01 5.55
C ILE A 41 -11.23 4.44 5.49
N ASP A 42 -10.67 4.91 6.60
CA ASP A 42 -10.14 6.25 6.72
C ASP A 42 -8.76 6.37 6.04
N ASN A 43 -8.41 7.59 5.65
CA ASN A 43 -7.08 7.97 5.14
C ASN A 43 -6.67 7.34 3.79
N VAL A 44 -7.63 6.89 2.97
CA VAL A 44 -7.34 6.41 1.59
C VAL A 44 -6.68 7.52 0.77
N ALA A 45 -7.14 8.76 0.90
CA ALA A 45 -6.58 9.89 0.17
C ALA A 45 -5.10 10.15 0.53
N GLU A 46 -4.71 9.98 1.79
CA GLU A 46 -3.32 10.16 2.24
C GLU A 46 -2.41 9.05 1.69
N VAL A 47 -2.84 7.79 1.85
CA VAL A 47 -2.14 6.63 1.30
C VAL A 47 -1.95 6.79 -0.21
N MET A 48 -3.01 7.13 -0.94
CA MET A 48 -2.95 7.27 -2.39
C MET A 48 -2.19 8.52 -2.83
N THR A 49 -2.11 9.56 -2.00
CA THR A 49 -1.25 10.72 -2.27
C THR A 49 0.23 10.32 -2.30
N LEU A 50 0.67 9.46 -1.39
CA LEU A 50 2.05 8.94 -1.37
C LEU A 50 2.38 8.15 -2.65
N TRP A 51 1.41 7.46 -3.23
CA TRP A 51 1.59 6.68 -4.45
C TRP A 51 1.43 7.48 -5.74
N THR A 52 0.58 8.51 -5.76
CA THR A 52 0.24 9.24 -7.00
C THR A 52 1.06 10.50 -7.21
N LYS A 53 1.57 11.13 -6.13
CA LYS A 53 2.36 12.37 -6.23
C LYS A 53 3.87 12.15 -6.26
N GLN A 54 4.34 10.95 -5.93
CA GLN A 54 5.75 10.61 -5.92
C GLN A 54 6.08 9.76 -7.14
N THR A 55 7.13 10.10 -7.86
CA THR A 55 7.59 9.32 -9.01
C THR A 55 8.37 8.09 -8.53
N GLY A 56 8.31 7.00 -9.30
CA GLY A 56 9.02 5.75 -8.99
C GLY A 56 8.23 4.80 -8.07
N TYR A 57 8.93 3.83 -7.51
CA TYR A 57 8.35 2.79 -6.63
C TYR A 57 9.34 2.41 -5.52
N PRO A 58 8.85 1.88 -4.39
CA PRO A 58 9.70 1.46 -3.29
C PRO A 58 10.35 0.09 -3.55
N VAL A 59 11.57 -0.08 -3.06
CA VAL A 59 12.26 -1.35 -2.84
C VAL A 59 12.22 -1.64 -1.35
N ILE A 60 11.74 -2.83 -1.00
CA ILE A 60 11.69 -3.32 0.38
C ILE A 60 12.79 -4.36 0.54
N SER A 61 13.75 -4.08 1.41
CA SER A 61 14.76 -5.04 1.84
C SER A 61 14.32 -5.66 3.17
N VAL A 62 14.15 -6.97 3.18
CA VAL A 62 13.79 -7.75 4.37
C VAL A 62 15.00 -8.55 4.82
N ARG A 63 15.34 -8.47 6.11
CA ARG A 63 16.42 -9.25 6.72
C ARG A 63 15.88 -9.99 7.93
N LEU A 64 16.14 -11.29 7.98
CA LEU A 64 15.91 -12.08 9.18
C LEU A 64 17.10 -11.90 10.11
N VAL A 65 16.86 -11.39 11.31
CA VAL A 65 17.86 -11.24 12.36
C VAL A 65 17.60 -12.33 13.37
N HIS A 66 18.55 -13.24 13.51
CA HIS A 66 18.51 -14.26 14.56
C HIS A 66 19.18 -13.68 15.80
N ALA A 67 18.40 -13.54 16.87
CA ALA A 67 18.94 -13.12 18.15
C ALA A 67 19.51 -14.35 18.91
N PRO A 68 20.57 -14.17 19.73
CA PRO A 68 21.23 -15.29 20.43
C PRO A 68 20.32 -16.06 21.40
N ASP A 69 19.18 -15.50 21.75
CA ASP A 69 18.13 -16.08 22.61
C ASP A 69 17.19 -17.04 21.85
N GLY A 70 17.39 -17.25 20.55
CA GLY A 70 16.53 -18.07 19.70
C GLY A 70 15.37 -17.30 19.05
N THR A 71 15.24 -15.99 19.31
CA THR A 71 14.18 -15.15 18.75
C THR A 71 14.49 -14.73 17.31
N TYR A 72 13.49 -14.78 16.43
CA TYR A 72 13.59 -14.25 15.06
C TYR A 72 13.00 -12.84 15.00
N SER A 73 13.82 -11.86 14.61
CA SER A 73 13.40 -10.48 14.35
C SER A 73 13.42 -10.21 12.84
N ILE A 74 12.45 -9.45 12.33
CA ILE A 74 12.42 -9.07 10.91
C ILE A 74 12.81 -7.61 10.78
N GLY A 75 13.99 -7.34 10.23
CA GLY A 75 14.43 -6.00 9.87
C GLY A 75 13.90 -5.62 8.49
N ILE A 76 13.11 -4.55 8.40
CA ILE A 76 12.55 -4.05 7.14
C ILE A 76 13.15 -2.68 6.85
N LYS A 77 13.70 -2.51 5.65
CA LYS A 77 14.21 -1.22 5.16
C LYS A 77 13.56 -0.88 3.83
N GLN A 78 13.00 0.32 3.72
CA GLN A 78 12.41 0.85 2.50
C GLN A 78 13.30 1.91 1.87
N GLN A 79 13.52 1.83 0.56
CA GLN A 79 14.22 2.84 -0.24
C GLN A 79 13.52 3.03 -1.58
N ARG A 80 13.65 4.20 -2.21
CA ARG A 80 13.10 4.43 -3.55
C ARG A 80 13.97 3.75 -4.62
N PHE A 81 13.36 3.06 -5.58
CA PHE A 81 14.05 2.52 -6.75
C PHE A 81 14.44 3.65 -7.71
N LEU A 82 15.71 3.66 -8.14
CA LEU A 82 16.22 4.50 -9.22
C LEU A 82 17.05 3.61 -10.16
N ALA A 83 16.82 3.73 -11.48
CA ALA A 83 17.45 2.86 -12.47
C ALA A 83 18.96 3.09 -12.61
N ASP A 84 19.44 4.26 -12.19
CA ASP A 84 20.86 4.64 -12.17
C ASP A 84 21.64 4.03 -10.99
N GLY A 85 20.97 3.25 -10.14
CA GLY A 85 21.57 2.64 -8.94
C GLY A 85 21.90 3.64 -7.83
N SER A 86 21.54 4.92 -7.98
CA SER A 86 21.77 5.92 -6.96
C SER A 86 20.79 5.71 -5.79
N SER A 87 21.27 6.00 -4.57
CA SER A 87 20.41 5.99 -3.39
C SER A 87 19.75 7.36 -3.23
N SER A 88 18.42 7.39 -3.25
CA SER A 88 17.63 8.59 -2.95
C SER A 88 18.03 9.17 -1.58
N LYS A 89 18.60 10.38 -1.57
CA LYS A 89 18.88 11.14 -0.32
C LYS A 89 17.61 11.78 0.28
N GLY A 90 16.48 11.77 -0.45
CA GLY A 90 15.20 12.32 -0.01
C GLY A 90 14.30 11.26 0.62
N GLY A 91 13.71 11.57 1.78
CA GLY A 91 12.84 10.73 2.61
C GLY A 91 11.44 10.45 2.03
N SER A 92 11.36 10.06 0.77
CA SER A 92 10.12 9.63 0.13
C SER A 92 9.76 8.22 0.56
N LEU A 93 8.88 8.11 1.57
CA LEU A 93 8.27 6.85 1.97
C LEU A 93 6.98 6.62 1.18
N PHE A 94 6.82 5.38 0.71
CA PHE A 94 5.58 4.85 0.16
C PHE A 94 4.88 4.00 1.21
N PHE A 95 3.54 3.96 1.17
CA PHE A 95 2.76 3.06 2.01
C PHE A 95 2.64 1.70 1.33
N VAL A 96 3.38 0.68 1.78
CA VAL A 96 3.37 -0.66 1.17
C VAL A 96 2.53 -1.62 2.01
N THR A 97 1.45 -2.16 1.43
CA THR A 97 0.75 -3.30 2.04
C THR A 97 1.61 -4.55 1.96
N SER A 98 2.10 -5.03 3.10
CA SER A 98 2.74 -6.34 3.18
C SER A 98 1.69 -7.43 3.07
N VAL A 99 1.90 -8.38 2.16
CA VAL A 99 1.13 -9.62 2.08
C VAL A 99 2.05 -10.73 2.57
N SER A 100 1.98 -11.05 3.86
CA SER A 100 2.78 -12.10 4.47
C SER A 100 2.05 -13.43 4.36
N ARG A 101 2.49 -14.32 3.44
CA ARG A 101 2.16 -15.75 3.53
C ARG A 101 3.18 -16.40 4.47
N PHE A 102 2.85 -16.51 5.75
CA PHE A 102 3.53 -17.47 6.60
C PHE A 102 3.07 -18.86 6.16
N ASN A 103 3.91 -19.56 5.40
CA ASN A 103 3.72 -20.97 5.17
C ASN A 103 3.89 -21.64 6.54
N ARG A 104 2.79 -21.92 7.25
CA ARG A 104 2.84 -22.87 8.36
C ARG A 104 3.23 -24.20 7.73
N LEU A 105 4.51 -24.53 7.75
CA LEU A 105 4.92 -25.93 7.65
C LEU A 105 4.21 -26.63 8.81
N CYS A 106 3.19 -27.42 8.46
CA CYS A 106 2.65 -28.43 9.35
C CYS A 106 3.82 -29.35 9.67
N LEU A 107 4.42 -29.19 10.85
CA LEU A 107 5.27 -30.22 11.43
C LEU A 107 4.34 -31.40 11.71
N LEU A 108 4.56 -32.48 10.97
CA LEU A 108 4.11 -33.84 11.30
C LEU A 108 4.92 -34.36 12.50
#